data_AF-A0A4Z2BZ40-F1
#
_entry.id   AF-A0A4Z2BZ40-F1
#
_cell.length_a   1.000
_cell.length_b   1.000
_cell.length_c   1.000
_cell.angle_alpha   90.00
_cell.angle_beta   90.00
_cell.angle_gamma   90.00
#
_symmetry.space_group_name_H-M   'P 1'
#
loop_
_entity.id
_entity.type
_entity.pdbx_description
1 polymer ?
#
loop_
_entity_poly.entity_id
_entity_poly.type
_entity_poly.pdbx_seq_one_letter_code
_entity_poly.pdbx_strand_id
1 'polypeptide(L)'
;MIKDLKRRYRHYVSDYTDALNPQVLAAVIFIYFAALSPAITFGGLLADKTEKMMGVSELMISTSIQGVIFCLIAAQPVLVIGFSGPLLVFEEAFYAFCKSQNIEYIVGRIWVGMWLVVIVILIVALEGSFLVRFISRFTQEIFSILISLIFIYETFNKLFKIFRTHPLILNYDHLNDSMDNPFIPLVKEHVEYHPDGNITVHELEIERPYPNTALLSMCLMFGCFSIAYFLRIFKSGHFLPGPVRRLIGDFGVPIAIFIMIAIDICIADAYTQKLVVP
;
A
#
# COMPACT_ATOMS: atom_id res chain seq x y z
N MET A 1 -10.42 -8.10 -28.67
CA MET A 1 -11.60 -7.76 -27.83
C MET A 1 -12.77 -8.76 -27.98
N ILE A 2 -13.52 -8.80 -29.09
CA ILE A 2 -14.74 -9.65 -29.19
C ILE A 2 -14.42 -11.15 -29.00
N LYS A 3 -13.32 -11.63 -29.60
CA LYS A 3 -12.87 -13.02 -29.45
C LYS A 3 -12.51 -13.34 -27.99
N ASP A 4 -11.92 -12.39 -27.28
CA ASP A 4 -11.50 -12.56 -25.88
C ASP A 4 -12.72 -12.61 -24.95
N LEU A 5 -13.71 -11.74 -25.20
CA LEU A 5 -14.98 -11.75 -24.48
C LEU A 5 -15.70 -13.09 -24.62
N LYS A 6 -15.80 -13.63 -25.85
CA LYS A 6 -16.45 -14.92 -26.10
C LYS A 6 -15.75 -16.08 -25.39
N ARG A 7 -14.41 -16.04 -25.31
CA ARG A 7 -13.62 -17.03 -24.58
C ARG A 7 -13.84 -16.94 -23.07
N ARG A 8 -13.84 -15.72 -22.52
CA ARG A 8 -13.98 -15.49 -21.08
C ARG A 8 -15.39 -15.78 -20.56
N TYR A 9 -16.42 -15.39 -21.30
CA TYR A 9 -17.82 -15.52 -20.88
C TYR A 9 -18.21 -16.97 -20.53
N ARG A 10 -17.65 -17.97 -21.22
CA ARG A 10 -17.92 -19.39 -20.96
C ARG A 10 -17.51 -19.83 -19.55
N HIS A 11 -16.47 -19.22 -18.99
CA HIS A 11 -15.93 -19.57 -17.67
C HIS A 11 -16.49 -18.70 -16.54
N TYR A 12 -17.19 -17.60 -16.87
CA TYR A 12 -17.62 -16.63 -15.87
C TYR A 12 -18.54 -17.23 -14.79
N VAL A 13 -19.44 -18.13 -15.18
CA VAL A 13 -20.37 -18.78 -14.24
C VAL A 13 -19.65 -19.82 -13.37
N SER A 14 -18.66 -20.55 -13.93
CA SER A 14 -17.91 -21.55 -13.16
C SER A 14 -16.98 -20.91 -12.13
N ASP A 15 -16.51 -19.68 -12.36
CA ASP A 15 -15.61 -18.99 -11.43
C ASP A 15 -16.26 -18.79 -10.04
N TYR A 16 -17.57 -18.60 -9.96
CA TYR A 16 -18.29 -18.49 -8.68
C TYR A 16 -18.37 -19.80 -7.91
N THR A 17 -18.52 -20.93 -8.62
CA THR A 17 -18.53 -22.25 -7.99
C THR A 17 -17.13 -22.66 -7.54
N ASP A 18 -16.11 -22.31 -8.33
CA ASP A 18 -14.71 -22.62 -8.03
C ASP A 18 -14.16 -21.81 -6.85
N ALA A 19 -14.74 -20.62 -6.59
CA ALA A 19 -14.36 -19.74 -5.50
C ALA A 19 -14.74 -20.25 -4.09
N LEU A 20 -15.57 -21.29 -3.97
CA LEU A 20 -16.06 -21.81 -2.68
C LEU A 20 -15.02 -22.64 -1.89
N ASN A 21 -13.78 -22.71 -2.34
CA ASN A 21 -12.71 -23.41 -1.65
C ASN A 21 -12.19 -22.60 -0.44
N PRO A 22 -12.01 -23.20 0.76
CA PRO A 22 -11.48 -22.51 1.95
C PRO A 22 -10.10 -21.85 1.73
N GLN A 23 -9.30 -22.32 0.78
CA GLN A 23 -8.03 -21.67 0.42
C GLN A 23 -8.25 -20.24 -0.13
N VAL A 24 -9.39 -19.98 -0.77
CA VAL A 24 -9.74 -18.66 -1.31
C VAL A 24 -9.93 -17.67 -0.17
N LEU A 25 -10.51 -18.07 0.96
CA LEU A 25 -10.66 -17.20 2.13
C LEU A 25 -9.31 -16.73 2.68
N ALA A 26 -8.32 -17.64 2.77
CA ALA A 26 -6.96 -17.27 3.18
C ALA A 26 -6.32 -16.29 2.20
N ALA A 27 -6.51 -16.52 0.88
CA ALA A 27 -6.02 -15.63 -0.16
C ALA A 27 -6.69 -14.24 -0.11
N VAL A 28 -7.99 -14.16 0.15
CA VAL A 28 -8.74 -12.89 0.31
C VAL A 28 -8.16 -12.06 1.45
N ILE A 29 -7.96 -12.67 2.64
CA ILE A 29 -7.40 -11.97 3.80
C ILE A 29 -5.97 -11.50 3.51
N PHE A 30 -5.15 -12.35 2.89
CA PHE A 30 -3.77 -12.01 2.57
C PHE A 30 -3.68 -10.86 1.54
N ILE A 31 -4.40 -10.97 0.43
CA ILE A 31 -4.40 -9.94 -0.62
C ILE A 31 -5.03 -8.63 -0.12
N TYR A 32 -6.02 -8.68 0.77
CA TYR A 32 -6.59 -7.49 1.40
C TYR A 32 -5.50 -6.67 2.12
N PHE A 33 -4.73 -7.28 3.01
CA PHE A 33 -3.64 -6.56 3.70
C PHE A 33 -2.51 -6.15 2.75
N ALA A 34 -2.20 -6.99 1.75
CA ALA A 34 -1.17 -6.70 0.75
C ALA A 34 -1.54 -5.52 -0.16
N ALA A 35 -2.83 -5.32 -0.45
CA ALA A 35 -3.32 -4.19 -1.25
C ALA A 35 -3.58 -2.93 -0.40
N LEU A 36 -4.06 -3.09 0.84
CA LEU A 36 -4.39 -1.99 1.74
C LEU A 36 -3.14 -1.21 2.17
N SER A 37 -2.04 -1.89 2.52
CA SER A 37 -0.83 -1.23 3.04
C SER A 37 -0.18 -0.26 2.02
N PRO A 38 0.04 -0.65 0.75
CA PRO A 38 0.48 0.28 -0.29
C PRO A 38 -0.54 1.39 -0.57
N ALA A 39 -1.84 1.09 -0.54
CA ALA A 39 -2.88 2.11 -0.76
C ALA A 39 -2.82 3.21 0.32
N ILE A 40 -2.69 2.85 1.60
CA ILE A 40 -2.56 3.82 2.69
C ILE A 40 -1.23 4.58 2.57
N THR A 41 -0.12 3.86 2.35
CA THR A 41 1.20 4.50 2.27
C THR A 41 1.30 5.48 1.11
N PHE A 42 0.90 5.07 -0.09
CA PHE A 42 0.93 5.95 -1.27
C PHE A 42 -0.13 7.04 -1.18
N GLY A 43 -1.29 6.78 -0.58
CA GLY A 43 -2.30 7.80 -0.34
C GLY A 43 -1.82 8.90 0.61
N GLY A 44 -1.07 8.54 1.66
CA GLY A 44 -0.48 9.50 2.60
C GLY A 44 0.60 10.35 1.93
N LEU A 45 1.52 9.70 1.20
CA LEU A 45 2.53 10.43 0.42
C LEU A 45 1.90 11.33 -0.64
N LEU A 46 0.81 10.90 -1.28
CA LEU A 46 0.09 11.70 -2.25
C LEU A 46 -0.57 12.93 -1.58
N ALA A 47 -1.13 12.78 -0.38
CA ALA A 47 -1.69 13.87 0.40
C ALA A 47 -0.63 14.93 0.72
N ASP A 48 0.54 14.50 1.18
CA ASP A 48 1.65 15.38 1.54
C ASP A 48 2.17 16.15 0.32
N LYS A 49 2.22 15.50 -0.85
CA LYS A 49 2.75 16.09 -2.09
C LYS A 49 1.76 16.97 -2.84
N THR A 50 0.46 16.80 -2.60
CA THR A 50 -0.61 17.54 -3.30
C THR A 50 -1.32 18.55 -2.40
N GLU A 51 -0.70 18.96 -1.29
CA GLU A 51 -1.27 19.90 -0.31
C GLU A 51 -2.68 19.47 0.16
N LYS A 52 -2.86 18.17 0.42
CA LYS A 52 -4.13 17.54 0.85
C LYS A 52 -5.28 17.64 -0.17
N MET A 53 -5.04 18.02 -1.43
CA MET A 53 -6.06 17.99 -2.48
C MET A 53 -6.44 16.57 -2.92
N MET A 54 -5.53 15.60 -2.76
CA MET A 54 -5.79 14.18 -3.02
C MET A 54 -5.18 13.33 -1.91
N GLY A 55 -6.02 12.69 -1.11
CA GLY A 55 -5.59 11.96 0.08
C GLY A 55 -5.74 10.45 0.00
N VAL A 56 -5.63 9.84 1.19
CA VAL A 56 -5.82 8.41 1.41
C VAL A 56 -7.26 7.98 1.06
N SER A 57 -8.25 8.80 1.43
CA SER A 57 -9.66 8.46 1.28
C SER A 57 -10.06 8.32 -0.19
N GLU A 58 -9.64 9.26 -1.04
CA GLU A 58 -9.90 9.29 -2.47
C GLU A 58 -9.22 8.10 -3.16
N LEU A 59 -8.00 7.78 -2.75
CA LEU A 59 -7.27 6.65 -3.30
C LEU A 59 -7.90 5.31 -2.91
N MET A 60 -8.37 5.17 -1.67
CA MET A 60 -9.06 3.97 -1.19
C MET A 60 -10.39 3.76 -1.90
N ILE A 61 -11.20 4.82 -2.03
CA ILE A 61 -12.46 4.78 -2.79
C ILE A 61 -12.19 4.42 -4.25
N SER A 62 -11.21 5.07 -4.89
CA SER A 62 -10.82 4.78 -6.26
C SER A 62 -10.40 3.32 -6.45
N THR A 63 -9.50 2.82 -5.61
CA THR A 63 -8.99 1.44 -5.70
C THR A 63 -10.10 0.41 -5.46
N SER A 64 -11.01 0.67 -4.51
CA SER A 64 -12.12 -0.25 -4.21
C SER A 64 -13.13 -0.34 -5.35
N ILE A 65 -13.59 0.80 -5.88
CA ILE A 65 -14.56 0.84 -6.98
C ILE A 65 -13.94 0.27 -8.26
N GLN A 66 -12.72 0.68 -8.60
CA GLN A 66 -12.01 0.16 -9.77
C GLN A 66 -11.76 -1.35 -9.64
N GLY A 67 -11.40 -1.83 -8.45
CA GLY A 67 -11.20 -3.26 -8.17
C GLY A 67 -12.49 -4.07 -8.42
N VAL A 68 -13.63 -3.62 -7.88
CA VAL A 68 -14.92 -4.31 -8.07
C VAL A 68 -15.32 -4.32 -9.55
N ILE A 69 -15.28 -3.16 -10.22
CA ILE A 69 -15.66 -3.06 -11.64
C ILE A 69 -14.73 -3.94 -12.49
N PHE A 70 -13.42 -3.90 -12.22
CA PHE A 70 -12.44 -4.69 -12.96
C PHE A 70 -12.63 -6.19 -12.73
N CYS A 71 -12.79 -6.66 -11.50
CA CYS A 71 -12.99 -8.09 -11.24
C CYS A 71 -14.25 -8.65 -11.93
N LEU A 72 -15.30 -7.85 -12.09
CA LEU A 72 -16.53 -8.26 -12.77
C LEU A 72 -16.39 -8.32 -14.30
N ILE A 73 -15.63 -7.40 -14.91
CA ILE A 73 -15.60 -7.23 -16.37
C ILE A 73 -14.29 -7.76 -17.00
N ALA A 74 -13.23 -7.92 -16.23
CA ALA A 74 -11.90 -8.25 -16.74
C ALA A 74 -11.82 -9.65 -17.38
N ALA A 75 -10.97 -9.74 -18.41
CA ALA A 75 -10.58 -11.02 -19.00
C ALA A 75 -9.80 -11.91 -18.03
N GLN A 76 -9.13 -11.32 -17.03
CA GLN A 76 -8.35 -12.03 -16.02
C GLN A 76 -8.53 -11.36 -14.64
N PRO A 77 -9.42 -11.88 -13.77
CA PRO A 77 -9.76 -11.26 -12.48
C PRO A 77 -8.70 -11.49 -11.39
N VAL A 78 -7.65 -12.28 -11.68
CA VAL A 78 -6.52 -12.53 -10.77
C VAL A 78 -5.61 -11.30 -10.64
N LEU A 79 -5.71 -10.35 -11.57
CA LEU A 79 -4.92 -9.12 -11.53
C LEU A 79 -5.51 -8.16 -10.48
N VAL A 80 -4.66 -7.74 -9.53
CA VAL A 80 -5.00 -6.74 -8.52
C VAL A 80 -4.56 -5.38 -9.03
N ILE A 81 -5.50 -4.44 -9.13
CA ILE A 81 -5.22 -3.05 -9.49
C ILE A 81 -4.86 -2.29 -8.22
N GLY A 82 -3.78 -1.51 -8.29
CA GLY A 82 -3.36 -0.66 -7.19
C GLY A 82 -2.53 0.52 -7.68
N PHE A 83 -2.40 1.52 -6.82
CA PHE A 83 -1.52 2.66 -7.04
C PHE A 83 -0.05 2.22 -6.99
N SER A 84 0.81 2.90 -7.75
CA SER A 84 2.22 2.53 -7.86
C SER A 84 3.12 3.76 -7.77
N GLY A 85 4.40 3.53 -7.43
CA GLY A 85 5.41 4.60 -7.33
C GLY A 85 5.51 5.50 -8.57
N PRO A 86 5.52 4.98 -9.81
CA PRO A 86 5.53 5.83 -11.00
C PRO A 86 4.32 6.76 -11.12
N LEU A 87 3.13 6.32 -10.68
CA LEU A 87 1.95 7.18 -10.64
C LEU A 87 2.11 8.28 -9.60
N LEU A 88 2.71 7.98 -8.43
CA LEU A 88 3.01 8.99 -7.42
C LEU A 88 3.92 10.10 -7.97
N VAL A 89 5.02 9.70 -8.63
CA VAL A 89 5.99 10.65 -9.20
C VAL A 89 5.36 11.48 -10.31
N PHE A 90 4.50 10.86 -11.14
CA PHE A 90 3.74 11.58 -12.16
C PHE A 90 2.81 12.62 -11.52
N GLU A 91 2.04 12.26 -10.49
CA GLU A 91 1.13 13.17 -9.81
C GLU A 91 1.87 14.32 -9.11
N GLU A 92 3.01 14.06 -8.47
CA GLU A 92 3.87 15.08 -7.86
C GLU A 92 4.39 16.08 -8.92
N ALA A 93 4.90 15.57 -10.04
CA ALA A 93 5.37 16.41 -11.14
C ALA A 93 4.23 17.21 -11.80
N PHE A 94 3.07 16.58 -11.99
CA PHE A 94 1.90 17.23 -12.58
C PHE A 94 1.34 18.33 -11.66
N TYR A 95 1.27 18.08 -10.36
CA TYR A 95 0.87 19.06 -9.37
C TYR A 95 1.82 20.28 -9.37
N ALA A 96 3.14 20.04 -9.34
CA ALA A 96 4.14 21.10 -9.42
C ALA A 96 4.04 21.90 -10.72
N PHE A 97 3.78 21.23 -11.85
CA PHE A 97 3.57 21.87 -13.14
C PHE A 97 2.33 22.77 -13.13
N CYS A 98 1.18 22.26 -12.67
CA CYS A 98 -0.06 23.02 -12.55
C CYS A 98 0.12 24.28 -11.67
N LYS A 99 0.82 24.14 -10.54
CA LYS A 99 1.14 25.26 -9.65
C LYS A 99 2.01 26.32 -10.34
N SER A 100 3.00 25.91 -11.15
CA SER A 100 3.85 26.85 -11.89
C SER A 100 3.10 27.63 -12.98
N GLN A 101 2.05 27.02 -13.56
CA GLN A 101 1.26 27.61 -14.65
C GLN A 101 -0.02 28.29 -14.16
N ASN A 102 -0.27 28.33 -12.84
CA ASN A 102 -1.52 28.78 -12.23
C ASN A 102 -2.77 28.09 -12.81
N ILE A 103 -2.66 26.78 -13.13
CA ILE A 103 -3.77 25.95 -13.57
C ILE A 103 -4.27 25.14 -12.38
N GLU A 104 -5.58 25.05 -12.22
CA GLU A 104 -6.18 24.24 -11.16
C GLU A 104 -5.88 22.74 -11.40
N TYR A 105 -5.20 22.12 -10.42
CA TYR A 105 -4.72 20.74 -10.51
C TYR A 105 -5.85 19.74 -10.82
N ILE A 106 -6.99 19.85 -10.13
CA ILE A 106 -8.09 18.90 -10.30
C ILE A 106 -8.71 18.98 -11.70
N VAL A 107 -8.85 20.19 -12.25
CA VAL A 107 -9.35 20.41 -13.61
C VAL A 107 -8.36 19.87 -14.63
N GLY A 108 -7.06 20.15 -14.46
CA GLY A 108 -6.00 19.58 -15.29
C GLY A 108 -6.02 18.06 -15.30
N ARG A 109 -6.24 17.45 -14.13
CA ARG A 109 -6.31 15.98 -13.98
C ARG A 109 -7.49 15.38 -14.75
N ILE A 110 -8.65 16.03 -14.76
CA ILE A 110 -9.81 15.60 -15.57
C ILE A 110 -9.47 15.61 -17.06
N TRP A 111 -8.78 16.65 -17.56
CA TRP A 111 -8.35 16.72 -18.96
C TRP A 111 -7.37 15.61 -19.33
N VAL A 112 -6.39 15.33 -18.47
CA VAL A 112 -5.47 14.19 -18.65
C VAL A 112 -6.26 12.89 -18.69
N GLY A 113 -7.23 12.71 -17.79
CA GLY A 113 -8.12 11.55 -17.76
C GLY A 113 -8.94 11.38 -19.05
N MET A 114 -9.51 12.45 -19.59
CA MET A 114 -10.24 12.41 -20.86
C MET A 114 -9.33 11.98 -22.03
N TRP A 115 -8.11 12.50 -22.12
CA TRP A 115 -7.15 12.08 -23.13
C TRP A 115 -6.71 10.64 -22.96
N LEU A 116 -6.53 10.15 -21.73
CA LEU A 116 -6.22 8.75 -21.48
C LEU A 116 -7.32 7.83 -22.02
N VAL A 117 -8.59 8.17 -21.83
CA VAL A 117 -9.72 7.40 -22.39
C VAL A 117 -9.65 7.36 -23.92
N VAL A 118 -9.43 8.51 -24.58
CA VAL A 118 -9.32 8.59 -26.04
C VAL A 118 -8.16 7.73 -26.56
N ILE A 119 -6.98 7.86 -25.94
CA ILE A 119 -5.77 7.11 -26.32
C ILE A 119 -5.99 5.60 -26.13
N VAL A 120 -6.60 5.18 -25.02
CA VAL A 120 -6.87 3.76 -24.75
C VAL A 120 -7.86 3.19 -25.76
N ILE A 121 -8.95 3.90 -26.09
CA ILE A 121 -9.92 3.45 -27.10
C ILE A 121 -9.23 3.29 -28.46
N LEU A 122 -8.39 4.24 -28.85
CA LEU A 122 -7.65 4.18 -30.11
C LEU A 122 -6.68 2.99 -30.13
N ILE A 123 -5.90 2.77 -29.07
CA ILE A 123 -4.96 1.65 -28.98
C ILE A 123 -5.69 0.30 -29.02
N VAL A 124 -6.84 0.18 -28.35
CA VAL A 124 -7.67 -1.03 -28.38
C VAL A 124 -8.24 -1.28 -29.77
N ALA A 125 -8.68 -0.21 -30.47
CA ALA A 125 -9.22 -0.31 -31.83
C ALA A 125 -8.14 -0.70 -32.86
N LEU A 126 -6.90 -0.24 -32.68
CA LEU A 126 -5.75 -0.57 -33.55
C LEU A 126 -5.04 -1.89 -33.18
N GLU A 127 -5.66 -2.74 -32.37
CA GLU A 127 -5.09 -4.00 -31.90
C GLU A 127 -3.69 -3.88 -31.25
N GLY A 128 -3.45 -2.81 -30.46
CA GLY A 128 -2.15 -2.54 -29.81
C GLY A 128 -1.59 -3.69 -28.96
N SER A 129 -2.43 -4.67 -28.60
CA SER A 129 -2.02 -5.96 -28.00
C SER A 129 -0.95 -6.72 -28.79
N PHE A 130 -0.76 -6.43 -30.09
CA PHE A 130 0.34 -6.99 -30.87
C PHE A 130 1.71 -6.63 -30.27
N LEU A 131 1.86 -5.43 -29.71
CA LEU A 131 3.12 -4.95 -29.14
C LEU A 131 3.58 -5.80 -27.94
N VAL A 132 2.62 -6.34 -27.18
CA VAL A 132 2.88 -7.22 -26.04
C VAL A 132 3.55 -8.53 -26.47
N ARG A 133 3.39 -8.97 -27.73
CA ARG A 133 4.03 -10.19 -28.25
C ARG A 133 5.55 -10.05 -28.40
N PHE A 134 6.08 -8.82 -28.47
CA PHE A 134 7.52 -8.57 -28.49
C PHE A 134 8.16 -8.62 -27.11
N ILE A 135 7.36 -8.65 -26.05
CA ILE A 135 7.87 -8.79 -24.69
C ILE A 135 8.27 -10.25 -24.47
N SER A 136 9.57 -10.50 -24.53
CA SER A 136 10.14 -11.82 -24.31
C SER A 136 10.14 -12.21 -22.82
N ARG A 137 10.30 -13.52 -22.55
CA ARG A 137 10.48 -14.03 -21.18
C ARG A 137 11.63 -13.34 -20.45
N PHE A 138 12.72 -13.03 -21.15
CA PHE A 138 13.87 -12.33 -20.60
C PHE A 138 13.48 -10.96 -20.01
N THR A 139 12.69 -10.18 -20.75
CA THR A 139 12.19 -8.87 -20.27
C THR A 139 11.26 -9.03 -19.06
N GLN A 140 10.39 -10.06 -19.07
CA GLN A 140 9.46 -10.33 -17.98
C GLN A 140 10.19 -10.73 -16.69
N GLU A 141 11.20 -11.58 -16.78
CA GLU A 141 11.99 -12.02 -15.63
C GLU A 141 12.81 -10.87 -15.05
N ILE A 142 13.47 -10.06 -15.88
CA ILE A 142 14.20 -8.86 -15.43
C ILE A 142 13.25 -7.89 -14.73
N PHE A 143 12.09 -7.62 -15.32
CA PHE A 143 11.11 -6.72 -14.73
C PHE A 143 10.58 -7.23 -13.39
N SER A 144 10.29 -8.53 -13.29
CA SER A 144 9.85 -9.17 -12.04
C SER A 144 10.90 -9.09 -10.93
N ILE A 145 12.17 -9.33 -11.26
CA ILE A 145 13.29 -9.21 -10.31
C ILE A 145 13.48 -7.76 -9.87
N LEU A 146 13.40 -6.80 -10.81
CA LEU A 146 13.52 -5.37 -10.51
C LEU A 146 12.45 -4.92 -9.51
N ILE A 147 11.18 -5.23 -9.79
CA ILE A 147 10.07 -4.86 -8.89
C ILE A 147 10.23 -5.53 -7.53
N SER A 148 10.64 -6.81 -7.48
CA SER A 148 10.91 -7.52 -6.23
C SER A 148 12.02 -6.87 -5.41
N LEU A 149 13.12 -6.46 -6.06
CA LEU A 149 14.23 -5.77 -5.42
C LEU A 149 13.80 -4.39 -4.88
N ILE A 150 13.02 -3.64 -5.64
CA ILE A 150 12.47 -2.34 -5.22
C ILE A 150 11.60 -2.51 -3.97
N PHE A 151 10.69 -3.50 -3.94
CA PHE A 151 9.84 -3.74 -2.77
C PHE A 151 10.65 -4.13 -1.52
N ILE A 152 11.68 -4.96 -1.67
CA ILE A 152 12.57 -5.32 -0.55
C ILE A 152 13.30 -4.07 -0.05
N TYR A 153 13.89 -3.29 -0.96
CA TYR A 153 14.57 -2.05 -0.62
C TYR A 153 13.64 -1.06 0.10
N GLU A 154 12.43 -0.85 -0.41
CA GLU A 154 11.45 0.06 0.18
C GLU A 154 11.06 -0.37 1.60
N THR A 155 10.92 -1.68 1.84
CA THR A 155 10.61 -2.23 3.17
C THR A 155 11.70 -1.89 4.18
N PHE A 156 12.97 -2.09 3.82
CA PHE A 156 14.09 -1.72 4.68
C PHE A 156 14.25 -0.21 4.85
N ASN A 157 13.98 0.58 3.80
CA ASN A 157 14.03 2.03 3.88
C ASN A 157 12.96 2.57 4.84
N LYS A 158 11.74 2.00 4.84
CA LYS A 158 10.69 2.31 5.82
C LYS A 158 11.12 1.97 7.23
N LEU A 159 11.71 0.79 7.45
CA LEU A 159 12.26 0.43 8.77
C LEU A 159 13.34 1.44 9.20
N PHE A 160 14.26 1.81 8.32
CA PHE A 160 15.30 2.79 8.64
C PHE A 160 14.72 4.17 8.96
N LYS A 161 13.67 4.60 8.26
CA LYS A 161 12.94 5.83 8.59
C LYS A 161 12.38 5.78 10.02
N ILE A 162 11.81 4.65 10.46
CA ILE A 162 11.35 4.47 11.85
C ILE A 162 12.50 4.61 12.84
N PHE A 163 13.67 4.03 12.55
CA PHE A 163 14.87 4.21 13.39
C PHE A 163 15.40 5.64 13.42
N ARG A 164 15.16 6.44 12.38
CA ARG A 164 15.50 7.86 12.34
C ARG A 164 14.50 8.72 13.12
N THR A 165 13.20 8.41 13.01
CA THR A 165 12.13 9.10 13.76
C THR A 165 12.22 8.79 15.26
N HIS A 166 12.54 7.54 15.61
CA HIS A 166 12.67 7.07 16.99
C HIS A 166 14.11 6.61 17.25
N PRO A 167 15.07 7.55 17.42
CA PRO A 167 16.47 7.20 17.65
C PRO A 167 16.64 6.47 18.98
N LEU A 168 17.59 5.53 19.00
CA LEU A 168 17.98 4.81 20.21
C LEU A 168 18.92 5.70 21.03
N ILE A 169 18.37 6.43 21.99
CA ILE A 169 19.12 7.32 22.89
C ILE A 169 19.06 6.73 24.31
N LEU A 170 20.13 6.88 25.09
CA LEU A 170 20.19 6.31 26.45
C LEU A 170 19.28 7.06 27.44
N ASN A 171 19.18 8.39 27.32
CA ASN A 171 18.37 9.25 28.18
C ASN A 171 17.27 9.94 27.38
N TYR A 172 16.01 9.62 27.68
CA TYR A 172 14.83 10.30 27.10
C TYR A 172 14.31 11.45 27.98
N ASP A 173 14.93 11.71 29.14
CA ASP A 173 14.47 12.68 30.14
C ASP A 173 14.27 14.11 29.60
N HIS A 174 15.06 14.51 28.60
CA HIS A 174 14.98 15.82 27.95
C HIS A 174 13.72 16.02 27.07
N LEU A 175 12.86 15.01 26.93
CA LEU A 175 11.60 15.05 26.18
C LEU A 175 10.36 15.07 27.09
N ASN A 176 10.52 14.95 28.41
CA ASN A 176 9.43 14.73 29.38
C ASN A 176 8.91 16.03 30.04
N ASP A 177 9.54 17.18 29.82
CA ASP A 177 9.23 18.45 30.52
C ASP A 177 7.91 19.14 30.09
N SER A 178 7.06 18.50 29.27
CA SER A 178 5.79 19.11 28.84
C SER A 178 4.63 18.11 28.73
N MET A 179 3.93 17.98 29.86
CA MET A 179 2.54 17.54 30.09
C MET A 179 2.19 16.05 30.23
N ASP A 180 1.12 15.83 31.02
CA ASP A 180 0.65 14.61 31.70
C ASP A 180 0.07 13.47 30.83
N ASN A 181 0.10 13.53 29.48
CA ASN A 181 -0.50 12.48 28.65
C ASN A 181 0.40 12.06 27.46
N PRO A 182 0.95 10.83 27.46
CA PRO A 182 1.95 10.37 26.49
C PRO A 182 1.42 9.92 25.12
N PHE A 183 0.12 10.06 24.83
CA PHE A 183 -0.52 9.45 23.64
C PHE A 183 -1.07 10.45 22.60
N ILE A 184 -0.78 11.75 22.74
CA ILE A 184 -1.27 12.79 21.82
C ILE A 184 -0.09 13.34 21.00
N PRO A 185 -0.17 13.40 19.66
CA PRO A 185 0.85 14.07 18.84
C PRO A 185 0.93 15.56 19.19
N LEU A 186 2.15 16.12 19.23
CA LEU A 186 2.34 17.57 19.37
C LEU A 186 1.93 18.24 18.06
N VAL A 187 0.77 18.90 18.06
CA VAL A 187 0.45 19.89 17.05
C VAL A 187 1.22 21.16 17.41
N LYS A 188 2.23 21.54 16.62
CA LYS A 188 2.80 22.89 16.69
C LYS A 188 2.19 23.71 15.57
N GLU A 189 1.42 24.73 15.94
CA GLU A 189 0.96 25.76 15.01
C GLU A 189 2.17 26.54 14.48
N HIS A 190 2.45 26.45 13.18
CA HIS A 190 3.41 27.31 12.49
C HIS A 190 2.64 28.48 11.89
N VAL A 191 2.83 29.65 12.47
CA VAL A 191 2.16 30.88 12.06
C VAL A 191 3.08 31.62 11.08
N GLU A 192 2.76 31.58 9.78
CA GLU A 192 3.44 32.40 8.78
C GLU A 192 2.78 33.78 8.71
N TYR A 193 3.58 34.83 8.92
CA TYR A 193 3.15 36.22 8.80
C TYR A 193 3.41 36.69 7.36
N HIS A 194 2.35 36.85 6.57
CA HIS A 194 2.48 37.46 5.25
C HIS A 194 2.66 38.99 5.37
N PRO A 195 3.43 39.63 4.46
CA PRO A 195 3.62 41.08 4.43
C PRO A 195 2.31 41.90 4.35
N ASP A 196 1.22 41.26 3.91
CA ASP A 196 -0.12 41.84 3.74
C ASP A 196 -1.00 41.77 5.00
N GLY A 197 -0.44 41.32 6.14
CA GLY A 197 -1.17 41.19 7.42
C GLY A 197 -2.08 39.97 7.52
N ASN A 198 -2.02 39.06 6.54
CA ASN A 198 -2.73 37.79 6.58
C ASN A 198 -1.92 36.73 7.34
N ILE A 199 -2.60 35.94 8.19
CA ILE A 199 -2.00 34.93 9.05
C ILE A 199 -2.38 33.56 8.50
N THR A 200 -1.40 32.77 8.05
CA THR A 200 -1.61 31.37 7.67
C THR A 200 -1.09 30.48 8.80
N VAL A 201 -1.99 29.70 9.39
CA VAL A 201 -1.64 28.72 10.44
C VAL A 201 -1.47 27.36 9.77
N HIS A 202 -0.23 26.92 9.64
CA HIS A 202 0.10 25.56 9.23
C HIS A 202 0.22 24.68 10.47
N GLU A 203 -0.72 23.76 10.66
CA GLU A 203 -0.61 22.70 11.68
C GLU A 203 0.48 21.70 11.25
N LEU A 204 1.64 21.74 11.93
CA LEU A 204 2.69 20.74 11.77
C LEU A 204 2.57 19.71 12.89
N GLU A 205 2.12 18.51 12.54
CA GLU A 205 2.17 17.35 13.43
C GLU A 205 3.63 16.90 13.57
N ILE A 206 4.20 17.05 14.77
CA ILE A 206 5.55 16.55 15.07
C ILE A 206 5.41 15.23 15.82
N GLU A 207 5.77 14.13 15.17
CA GLU A 207 5.91 12.82 15.80
C GLU A 207 7.01 12.88 16.88
N ARG A 208 6.65 12.67 18.16
CA ARG A 208 7.62 12.63 19.26
C ARG A 208 8.45 11.34 19.19
N PRO A 209 9.76 11.37 19.48
CA PRO A 209 10.57 10.17 19.56
C PRO A 209 10.24 9.37 20.83
N TYR A 210 9.56 8.23 20.69
CA TYR A 210 9.30 7.29 21.79
C TYR A 210 10.47 6.31 22.02
N PRO A 211 10.75 5.95 23.29
CA PRO A 211 11.71 4.90 23.62
C PRO A 211 11.23 3.53 23.13
N ASN A 212 12.18 2.65 22.80
CA ASN A 212 11.98 1.23 22.46
C ASN A 212 11.10 0.91 21.22
N THR A 213 10.43 1.92 20.63
CA THR A 213 9.56 1.78 19.44
C THR A 213 10.29 1.21 18.23
N ALA A 214 11.50 1.71 17.93
CA ALA A 214 12.25 1.27 16.74
C ALA A 214 12.65 -0.21 16.83
N LEU A 215 13.10 -0.64 18.01
CA LEU A 215 13.54 -2.02 18.25
C LEU A 215 12.35 -2.99 18.26
N LEU A 216 11.23 -2.60 18.89
CA LEU A 216 9.99 -3.36 18.85
C LEU A 216 9.48 -3.51 17.40
N SER A 217 9.47 -2.42 16.62
CA SER A 217 9.06 -2.45 15.21
C SER A 217 9.93 -3.39 14.36
N MET A 218 11.25 -3.40 14.61
CA MET A 218 12.16 -4.35 13.97
C MET A 218 11.83 -5.80 14.35
N CYS A 219 11.58 -6.06 15.65
CA CYS A 219 11.24 -7.38 16.15
C CYS A 219 9.92 -7.89 15.54
N LEU A 220 8.89 -7.05 15.47
CA LEU A 220 7.61 -7.38 14.86
C LEU A 220 7.75 -7.67 13.35
N MET A 221 8.56 -6.88 12.62
CA MET A 221 8.79 -7.08 11.19
C MET A 221 9.47 -8.43 10.92
N PHE A 222 10.63 -8.69 11.56
CA PHE A 222 11.36 -9.93 11.37
C PHE A 222 10.61 -11.13 11.94
N GLY A 223 9.93 -10.97 13.07
CA GLY A 223 9.08 -12.00 13.67
C GLY A 223 7.95 -12.43 12.73
N CYS A 224 7.22 -11.46 12.16
CA CYS A 224 6.17 -11.75 11.19
C CYS A 224 6.71 -12.51 9.97
N PHE A 225 7.82 -12.01 9.40
CA PHE A 225 8.48 -12.65 8.25
C PHE A 225 8.93 -14.08 8.57
N SER A 226 9.59 -14.30 9.71
CA SER A 226 10.06 -15.62 10.12
C SER A 226 8.89 -16.59 10.33
N ILE A 227 7.84 -16.19 11.06
CA ILE A 227 6.67 -17.05 11.26
C ILE A 227 6.02 -17.41 9.92
N ALA A 228 5.77 -16.44 9.05
CA ALA A 228 5.19 -16.69 7.74
C ALA A 228 6.06 -17.62 6.88
N TYR A 229 7.38 -17.42 6.91
CA TYR A 229 8.35 -18.25 6.20
C TYR A 229 8.36 -19.70 6.71
N PHE A 230 8.39 -19.90 8.04
CA PHE A 230 8.36 -21.23 8.63
C PHE A 230 7.03 -21.95 8.39
N LEU A 231 5.89 -21.26 8.49
CA LEU A 231 4.57 -21.84 8.17
C LEU A 231 4.47 -22.24 6.69
N ARG A 232 5.14 -21.51 5.79
CA ARG A 232 5.23 -21.88 4.37
C ARG A 232 6.07 -23.15 4.17
N ILE A 233 7.21 -23.29 4.84
CA ILE A 233 8.03 -24.53 4.79
C ILE A 233 7.25 -25.70 5.39
N PHE A 234 6.51 -25.44 6.47
CA PHE A 234 5.71 -26.43 7.17
C PHE A 234 4.66 -27.08 6.26
N LYS A 235 4.11 -26.36 5.28
CA LYS A 235 3.20 -26.90 4.25
C LYS A 235 3.75 -28.15 3.54
N SER A 236 5.06 -28.18 3.28
CA SER A 236 5.77 -29.30 2.64
C SER A 236 6.45 -30.26 3.63
N GLY A 237 6.41 -29.97 4.93
CA GLY A 237 7.08 -30.77 5.97
C GLY A 237 6.47 -32.15 6.18
N HIS A 238 7.16 -33.01 6.93
CA HIS A 238 6.71 -34.38 7.21
C HIS A 238 5.70 -34.46 8.38
N PHE A 239 5.67 -33.45 9.24
CA PHE A 239 4.83 -33.41 10.43
C PHE A 239 3.37 -33.05 10.11
N LEU A 240 2.42 -33.59 10.90
CA LEU A 240 0.95 -33.47 10.79
C LEU A 240 0.26 -34.19 9.61
N PRO A 241 -1.02 -34.59 9.77
CA PRO A 241 -1.81 -35.16 8.69
C PRO A 241 -2.02 -34.16 7.54
N GLY A 242 -1.99 -34.70 6.31
CA GLY A 242 -2.02 -33.94 5.05
C GLY A 242 -3.02 -32.77 4.97
N PRO A 243 -4.32 -32.92 5.31
CA PRO A 243 -5.29 -31.83 5.20
C PRO A 243 -5.01 -30.68 6.18
N VAL A 244 -4.64 -30.99 7.42
CA VAL A 244 -4.35 -29.98 8.46
C VAL A 244 -3.09 -29.21 8.11
N ARG A 245 -2.05 -29.89 7.61
CA ARG A 245 -0.80 -29.26 7.18
C ARG A 245 -0.98 -28.27 6.03
N ARG A 246 -1.81 -28.63 5.03
CA ARG A 246 -2.15 -27.74 3.91
C ARG A 246 -2.90 -26.51 4.39
N LEU A 247 -3.90 -26.70 5.25
CA LEU A 247 -4.66 -25.60 5.85
C LEU A 247 -3.76 -24.62 6.60
N ILE A 248 -2.93 -25.11 7.53
CA ILE A 248 -2.01 -24.27 8.31
C ILE A 248 -1.02 -23.53 7.40
N GLY A 249 -0.50 -24.21 6.37
CA GLY A 249 0.40 -23.60 5.40
C GLY A 249 -0.26 -22.51 4.55
N ASP A 250 -1.51 -22.69 4.15
CA ASP A 250 -2.26 -21.72 3.34
C ASP A 250 -2.70 -20.50 4.16
N PHE A 251 -3.03 -20.68 5.44
CA PHE A 251 -3.32 -19.59 6.39
C PHE A 251 -2.06 -18.99 7.04
N GLY A 252 -0.85 -19.37 6.60
CA GLY A 252 0.40 -19.02 7.26
C GLY A 252 0.63 -17.50 7.39
N VAL A 253 0.34 -16.73 6.35
CA VAL A 253 0.52 -15.26 6.39
C VAL A 253 -0.52 -14.58 7.31
N PRO A 254 -1.84 -14.84 7.18
CA PRO A 254 -2.81 -14.34 8.14
C PRO A 254 -2.48 -14.69 9.59
N ILE A 255 -2.09 -15.94 9.86
CA ILE A 255 -1.71 -16.40 11.21
C ILE A 255 -0.51 -15.59 11.74
N ALA A 256 0.53 -15.38 10.93
CA ALA A 256 1.69 -14.58 11.31
C ALA A 256 1.31 -13.14 11.67
N ILE A 257 0.43 -12.52 10.89
CA ILE A 257 -0.09 -11.16 11.14
C ILE A 257 -0.86 -11.14 12.47
N PHE A 258 -1.80 -12.06 12.70
CA PHE A 258 -2.58 -12.10 13.94
C PHE A 258 -1.72 -12.33 15.18
N ILE A 259 -0.73 -13.23 15.12
CA ILE A 259 0.19 -13.48 16.24
C ILE A 259 0.98 -12.21 16.56
N MET A 260 1.51 -11.52 15.56
CA MET A 260 2.30 -10.30 15.78
C MET A 260 1.45 -9.13 16.28
N ILE A 261 0.20 -9.01 15.83
CA ILE A 261 -0.76 -8.05 16.39
C ILE A 261 -1.06 -8.38 17.85
N ALA A 262 -1.25 -9.66 18.20
CA ALA A 262 -1.49 -10.05 19.58
C ALA A 262 -0.28 -9.72 20.49
N ILE A 263 0.95 -9.95 20.01
CA ILE A 263 2.18 -9.58 20.71
C ILE A 263 2.26 -8.06 20.91
N ASP A 264 1.95 -7.27 19.87
CA ASP A 264 1.91 -5.80 19.95
C ASP A 264 0.90 -5.32 21.01
N ILE A 265 -0.29 -5.91 21.05
CA ILE A 265 -1.32 -5.55 22.05
C ILE A 265 -0.88 -5.93 23.48
N CYS A 266 -0.16 -7.04 23.66
CA CYS A 266 0.36 -7.44 24.96
C CYS A 266 1.47 -6.51 25.47
N ILE A 267 2.23 -5.86 24.59
CA ILE A 267 3.30 -4.92 24.94
C ILE A 267 2.72 -3.51 24.95
N ALA A 268 2.00 -3.16 26.02
CA ALA A 268 1.38 -1.84 26.17
C ALA A 268 2.38 -0.70 26.44
N ASP A 269 3.61 -1.04 26.86
CA ASP A 269 4.61 -0.08 27.36
C ASP A 269 5.42 0.62 26.24
N ALA A 270 5.22 0.24 24.97
CA ALA A 270 5.95 0.79 23.84
C ALA A 270 5.00 1.23 22.72
N TYR A 271 5.19 2.44 22.21
CA TYR A 271 4.47 2.93 21.05
C TYR A 271 4.89 2.14 19.79
N THR A 272 3.94 1.84 18.92
CA THR A 272 4.15 1.28 17.58
C THR A 272 3.30 2.04 16.57
N GLN A 273 3.83 2.27 15.37
CA GLN A 273 3.09 2.92 14.29
C GLN A 273 1.99 2.00 13.78
N LYS A 274 0.73 2.41 13.94
CA LYS A 274 -0.45 1.65 13.50
C LYS A 274 -1.03 2.24 12.22
N LEU A 275 -1.75 1.41 11.47
CA LEU A 275 -2.47 1.84 10.29
C LEU A 275 -3.62 2.77 10.73
N VAL A 276 -3.48 4.06 10.46
CA VAL A 276 -4.54 5.05 10.65
C VAL A 276 -5.30 5.18 9.35
N VAL A 277 -6.59 4.87 9.38
CA VAL A 277 -7.51 5.09 8.26
C VAL A 277 -8.40 6.27 8.66
N PRO A 278 -8.55 7.29 7.80
CA PRO A 278 -9.43 8.43 8.06
C PRO A 278 -10.91 8.03 8.12
#